data_AF-A0A1U8N223-F1
#
_entry.id   AF-A0A1U8N223-F1
#
_cell.length_a   1.000
_cell.length_b   1.000
_cell.length_c   1.000
_cell.angle_alpha   90.00
_cell.angle_beta   90.00
_cell.angle_gamma   90.00
#
_symmetry.space_group_name_H-M   'P 1'
#
loop_
_entity.id
_entity.type
_entity.pdbx_description
1 polymer ?
#
loop_
_entity_poly.entity_id
_entity_poly.type
_entity_poly.pdbx_seq_one_letter_code
_entity_poly.pdbx_strand_id
1 'polypeptide(L)'
;MRETNLQSFFNWYYVASMFAALIPVTLIVYIQDNLGWKMGFGVPIMLMFLSAISFFLASSFYIKLKARASLLTGLAQVVVASLRKRHIEVLSEVYHIRERSMLQVLSEKIRFLNKACMIKNPQEDLT
;
A
#
# COMPACT_ATOMS: atom_id res chain seq x y z
N MET A 1 -10.65 20.12 23.27
CA MET A 1 -10.32 21.28 22.40
C MET A 1 -9.59 20.92 21.10
N ARG A 2 -8.75 19.87 21.02
CA ARG A 2 -8.05 19.50 19.76
C ARG A 2 -8.93 18.72 18.75
N GLU A 3 -9.92 17.98 19.23
CA GLU A 3 -10.80 17.13 18.40
C GLU A 3 -11.81 17.92 17.56
N THR A 4 -12.33 19.04 18.09
CA THR A 4 -13.30 19.89 17.39
C THR A 4 -12.67 20.63 16.19
N ASN A 5 -11.38 20.96 16.27
CA ASN A 5 -10.65 21.60 15.17
C ASN A 5 -10.45 20.63 13.99
N LEU A 6 -10.16 19.35 14.27
CA LEU A 6 -10.06 18.32 13.24
C LEU A 6 -11.42 18.06 12.60
N GLN A 7 -12.49 17.94 13.38
CA GLN A 7 -13.85 17.77 12.84
C GLN A 7 -14.28 18.93 11.95
N SER A 8 -14.01 20.18 12.37
CA SER A 8 -14.29 21.36 11.56
C SER A 8 -13.48 21.40 10.26
N PHE A 9 -12.19 21.04 10.34
CA PHE A 9 -11.32 20.92 9.15
C PHE A 9 -11.85 19.87 8.16
N PHE A 10 -12.19 18.66 8.65
CA PHE A 10 -12.75 17.62 7.79
C PHE A 10 -14.10 18.05 7.20
N ASN A 11 -14.96 18.66 8.00
CA ASN A 11 -16.24 19.17 7.53
C ASN A 11 -16.06 20.19 6.39
N TRP A 12 -15.20 21.19 6.59
CA TRP A 12 -14.90 22.18 5.55
C TRP A 12 -14.24 21.55 4.31
N TYR A 13 -13.35 20.58 4.50
CA TYR A 13 -12.74 19.82 3.41
C TYR A 13 -13.80 19.07 2.58
N TYR A 14 -14.78 18.42 3.23
CA TYR A 14 -15.87 17.75 2.54
C TYR A 14 -16.74 18.74 1.77
N VAL A 15 -17.12 19.87 2.37
CA VAL A 15 -17.89 20.93 1.70
C VAL A 15 -17.14 21.45 0.46
N ALA A 16 -15.86 21.78 0.60
CA ALA A 16 -15.03 22.25 -0.50
C ALA A 16 -14.87 21.19 -1.61
N SER A 17 -14.72 19.93 -1.23
CA SER A 17 -14.57 18.81 -2.17
C SER A 17 -15.86 18.57 -2.97
N MET A 18 -17.02 18.64 -2.32
CA MET A 18 -18.31 18.54 -3.01
C MET A 18 -18.49 19.68 -4.01
N PHE A 19 -18.15 20.92 -3.62
CA PHE A 19 -18.20 22.06 -4.54
C PHE A 19 -17.21 21.91 -5.71
N ALA A 20 -15.98 21.47 -5.44
CA ALA A 20 -14.98 21.23 -6.47
C ALA A 20 -15.42 20.14 -7.47
N ALA A 21 -16.17 19.12 -7.03
CA ALA A 21 -16.71 18.09 -7.90
C ALA A 21 -17.80 18.60 -8.87
N LEU A 22 -18.48 19.70 -8.53
CA LEU A 22 -19.47 20.33 -9.42
C LEU A 22 -18.84 21.09 -10.59
N ILE A 23 -17.61 21.58 -10.42
CA ILE A 23 -16.90 22.36 -11.44
C ILE A 23 -16.69 21.55 -12.73
N PRO A 24 -16.09 20.34 -12.73
CA PRO A 24 -15.87 19.59 -13.95
C PRO A 24 -17.18 19.18 -14.63
N VAL A 25 -18.19 18.76 -13.88
CA VAL A 25 -19.48 18.35 -14.46
C VAL A 25 -20.26 19.52 -15.08
N THR A 26 -19.97 20.76 -14.69
CA THR A 26 -20.62 21.95 -15.24
C THR A 26 -19.75 22.60 -16.32
N LEU A 27 -18.52 23.00 -15.95
CA LEU A 27 -17.64 23.80 -16.79
C LEU A 27 -17.03 22.99 -17.93
N ILE A 28 -16.54 21.77 -17.68
CA ILE A 28 -15.93 20.94 -18.73
C ILE A 28 -17.00 20.47 -19.71
N VAL A 29 -18.17 20.06 -19.22
CA VAL A 29 -19.30 19.67 -20.07
C VAL A 29 -19.77 20.85 -20.92
N TYR A 30 -19.92 22.04 -20.33
CA TYR A 30 -20.26 23.24 -21.10
C TYR A 30 -19.23 23.55 -22.21
N ILE A 31 -17.94 23.41 -21.92
CA ILE A 31 -16.87 23.60 -22.91
C ILE A 31 -16.95 22.52 -24.01
N GLN A 32 -17.19 21.27 -23.65
CA GLN A 32 -17.36 20.17 -24.60
C GLN A 32 -18.55 20.41 -25.54
N ASP A 33 -19.67 20.90 -25.01
CA ASP A 33 -20.89 21.14 -25.79
C ASP A 33 -20.78 22.38 -26.70
N ASN A 34 -20.14 23.47 -26.24
CA ASN A 34 -20.07 24.72 -27.00
C ASN A 34 -18.86 24.83 -27.94
N LEU A 35 -17.69 24.31 -27.53
CA LEU A 35 -16.43 24.44 -28.26
C LEU A 35 -15.98 23.11 -28.89
N GLY A 36 -16.77 22.06 -28.69
CA GLY A 36 -16.55 20.72 -29.23
C GLY A 36 -15.51 19.91 -28.47
N TRP A 37 -15.49 18.62 -28.81
CA TRP A 37 -14.67 17.59 -28.15
C TRP A 37 -13.16 17.90 -28.14
N LYS A 38 -12.63 18.55 -29.19
CA LYS A 38 -11.19 18.88 -29.27
C LYS A 38 -10.75 19.82 -28.15
N MET A 39 -11.53 20.87 -27.86
CA MET A 39 -11.21 21.81 -26.77
C MET A 39 -11.48 21.18 -25.40
N GLY A 40 -12.51 20.34 -25.29
CA GLY A 40 -12.84 19.61 -24.06
C GLY A 40 -11.72 18.68 -23.57
N PHE A 41 -11.03 17.98 -24.48
CA PHE A 41 -9.86 17.16 -24.12
C PHE A 41 -8.58 17.97 -23.89
N GLY A 42 -8.50 19.18 -24.44
CA GLY A 42 -7.37 20.08 -24.20
C GLY A 42 -7.23 20.48 -22.73
N VAL A 43 -8.35 20.72 -22.03
CA VAL A 43 -8.35 21.16 -20.63
C VAL A 43 -7.67 20.14 -19.68
N PRO A 44 -8.03 18.84 -19.68
CA PRO A 44 -7.30 17.83 -18.90
C PRO A 44 -5.82 17.72 -19.25
N ILE A 45 -5.45 17.83 -20.53
CA ILE A 45 -4.05 17.75 -20.97
C ILE A 45 -3.24 18.91 -20.38
N MET A 46 -3.78 20.13 -20.45
CA MET A 46 -3.13 21.30 -19.88
C MET A 46 -3.01 21.21 -18.36
N LEU A 47 -4.04 20.70 -17.68
CA LEU A 47 -4.00 20.46 -16.23
C LEU A 47 -2.96 19.41 -15.85
N MET A 48 -2.87 18.30 -16.59
CA MET A 48 -1.85 17.26 -16.40
C MET A 48 -0.45 17.82 -16.62
N PHE A 49 -0.25 18.62 -17.66
CA PHE A 49 1.04 19.24 -17.94
C PHE A 49 1.46 20.22 -16.84
N LEU A 50 0.53 21.07 -16.38
CA LEU A 50 0.77 21.99 -15.27
C LEU A 50 1.07 21.23 -13.97
N SER A 51 0.35 20.14 -13.71
CA SER A 51 0.60 19.24 -12.58
C SER A 51 2.00 18.63 -12.66
N ALA A 52 2.44 18.17 -13.83
CA ALA A 52 3.79 17.64 -14.02
C ALA A 52 4.86 18.70 -13.75
N ILE A 53 4.72 19.92 -14.28
CA ILE A 53 5.65 21.03 -14.01
C ILE A 53 5.71 21.34 -12.51
N SER A 54 4.54 21.44 -11.88
CA SER A 54 4.44 21.66 -10.44
C SER A 54 5.12 20.54 -9.66
N PHE A 55 4.97 19.28 -10.08
CA PHE A 55 5.66 18.14 -9.48
C PHE A 55 7.17 18.22 -9.62
N PHE A 56 7.71 18.62 -10.77
CA PHE A 56 9.15 18.81 -10.94
C PHE A 56 9.69 19.95 -10.06
N LEU A 57 8.97 21.08 -9.97
CA LEU A 57 9.33 22.17 -9.06
C LEU A 57 9.27 21.72 -7.59
N ALA A 58 8.18 21.05 -7.21
CA ALA A 58 8.01 20.53 -5.87
C ALA A 58 9.03 19.43 -5.56
N SER A 59 9.47 18.64 -6.55
CA SER A 59 10.47 17.59 -6.38
C SER A 59 11.80 18.11 -5.85
N SER A 60 12.14 19.37 -6.09
CA SER A 60 13.31 20.02 -5.48
C SER A 60 13.12 20.25 -3.97
N PHE A 61 11.88 20.44 -3.54
CA PHE A 61 11.48 20.65 -2.14
C PHE A 61 11.15 19.33 -1.41
N TYR A 62 10.97 18.22 -2.14
CA TYR A 62 10.79 16.89 -1.55
C TYR A 62 12.11 16.38 -0.95
N ILE A 63 12.17 16.36 0.37
CA ILE A 63 13.20 15.61 1.11
C ILE A 63 13.05 14.15 0.72
N LYS A 64 14.08 13.57 0.10
CA LYS A 64 14.14 12.15 -0.27
C LYS A 64 14.17 11.31 1.02
N LEU A 65 13.01 11.01 1.58
CA LEU A 65 12.88 10.04 2.65
C LEU A 65 13.33 8.68 2.10
N LYS A 66 14.27 8.03 2.79
CA LYS A 66 14.71 6.66 2.50
C LYS A 66 13.47 5.79 2.34
N ALA A 67 13.32 5.16 1.18
CA ALA A 67 12.11 4.41 0.83
C ALA A 67 11.77 3.41 1.94
N ARG A 68 10.68 3.69 2.68
CA ARG A 68 10.08 2.73 3.60
C ARG A 68 9.64 1.55 2.72
N ALA A 69 10.16 0.35 2.99
CA ALA A 69 9.83 -0.84 2.22
C ALA A 69 8.31 -0.91 2.02
N SER A 70 7.86 -0.90 0.76
CA SER A 70 6.45 -0.84 0.45
C SER A 70 5.79 -2.15 0.89
N LEU A 71 4.53 -2.09 1.34
CA LEU A 71 3.75 -3.28 1.69
C LEU A 71 3.70 -4.28 0.53
N LEU A 72 3.77 -3.78 -0.71
CA LEU A 72 3.86 -4.58 -1.92
C LEU A 72 5.16 -5.41 -2.00
N THR A 73 6.30 -4.84 -1.59
CA THR A 73 7.56 -5.61 -1.51
C THR A 73 7.46 -6.72 -0.46
N GLY A 74 6.80 -6.46 0.68
CA GLY A 74 6.55 -7.48 1.69
C GLY A 74 5.66 -8.61 1.18
N LEU A 75 4.58 -8.28 0.46
CA LEU A 75 3.71 -9.29 -0.17
C LEU A 75 4.46 -10.11 -1.23
N ALA A 76 5.26 -9.45 -2.08
CA ALA A 76 6.08 -10.13 -3.08
C ALA A 76 7.09 -11.09 -2.42
N GLN A 77 7.73 -10.68 -1.33
CA GLN A 77 8.66 -11.53 -0.58
C GLN A 77 7.96 -12.77 0.02
N VAL A 78 6.76 -12.62 0.57
CA VAL A 78 5.99 -13.76 1.11
C VAL A 78 5.57 -14.72 0.00
N VAL A 79 5.14 -14.21 -1.16
CA VAL A 79 4.81 -15.05 -2.33
C VAL A 79 6.05 -15.82 -2.79
N VAL A 80 7.18 -15.14 -2.99
CA VAL A 80 8.44 -15.79 -3.40
C VAL A 80 8.91 -16.80 -2.36
N ALA A 81 8.85 -16.47 -1.07
CA ALA A 81 9.22 -17.38 0.00
C ALA A 81 8.31 -18.62 0.05
N SER A 82 7.01 -18.46 -0.15
CA SER A 82 6.06 -19.59 -0.16
C SER A 82 6.30 -20.54 -1.35
N LEU A 83 6.57 -19.98 -2.54
CA LEU A 83 6.89 -20.77 -3.73
C LEU A 83 8.22 -21.49 -3.59
N ARG A 84 9.25 -20.82 -3.06
CA ARG A 84 10.57 -21.42 -2.84
C ARG A 84 10.53 -22.52 -1.77
N LYS A 85 9.70 -22.37 -0.73
CA LYS A 85 9.54 -23.35 0.35
C LYS A 85 8.65 -24.54 -0.04
N ARG A 86 7.81 -24.40 -1.08
CA ARG A 86 7.06 -25.51 -1.70
C ARG A 86 7.95 -26.44 -2.54
N HIS A 87 9.13 -25.98 -2.97
CA HIS A 87 10.07 -26.76 -3.77
C HIS A 87 11.12 -27.50 -2.93
N ILE A 88 11.16 -27.30 -1.61
CA ILE A 88 12.11 -27.96 -0.69
C ILE A 88 11.29 -28.81 0.28
N GLU A 89 10.79 -29.92 -0.24
CA GLU A 89 10.33 -31.05 0.57
C GLU A 89 11.39 -32.16 0.45
N VAL A 90 11.59 -32.92 1.53
CA VAL A 90 12.51 -34.07 1.69
C VAL A 90 13.86 -33.75 2.37
N LEU A 91 13.83 -33.59 3.70
CA LEU A 91 14.81 -34.22 4.58
C LEU A 91 14.07 -34.73 5.83
N SER A 92 13.57 -35.96 5.72
CA SER A 92 12.52 -36.57 6.56
C SER A 92 12.99 -37.12 7.91
N GLU A 93 14.28 -37.17 8.23
CA GLU A 93 14.74 -37.99 9.35
C GLU A 93 14.91 -37.25 10.69
N VAL A 94 15.13 -35.93 10.71
CA VAL A 94 15.44 -35.21 11.96
C VAL A 94 14.19 -34.73 12.71
N TYR A 95 13.02 -34.72 12.07
CA TYR A 95 11.79 -34.16 12.65
C TYR A 95 11.05 -35.13 13.59
N HIS A 96 11.07 -36.44 13.32
CA HIS A 96 10.23 -37.40 14.05
C HIS A 96 10.51 -37.49 15.57
N ILE A 97 11.73 -37.17 16.01
CA ILE A 97 12.11 -37.25 17.42
C ILE A 97 11.64 -36.01 18.20
N ARG A 98 11.58 -34.83 17.57
CA ARG A 98 11.17 -33.57 18.22
C ARG A 98 9.66 -33.31 18.10
N GLU A 99 9.03 -33.87 17.08
CA GLU A 99 7.60 -33.73 16.82
C GLU A 99 6.73 -34.47 17.84
N ARG A 100 7.17 -35.66 18.30
CA ARG A 100 6.38 -36.50 19.21
C ARG A 100 6.22 -35.90 20.62
N SER A 101 7.22 -35.17 21.12
CA SER A 101 7.17 -34.54 22.46
C SER A 101 6.43 -33.21 22.49
N MET A 102 6.38 -32.49 21.36
CA MET A 102 5.72 -31.18 21.28
C MET A 102 4.27 -31.25 20.77
N LEU A 103 3.90 -32.31 20.02
CA LEU A 103 2.55 -32.50 19.46
C LEU A 103 1.48 -32.76 20.51
N GLN A 104 1.81 -33.40 21.64
CA GLN A 104 0.81 -33.78 22.63
C GLN A 104 0.24 -32.58 23.41
N VAL A 105 0.94 -31.44 23.41
CA VAL A 105 0.52 -30.21 24.13
C VAL A 105 -0.17 -29.19 23.21
N LEU A 106 0.00 -29.28 21.89
CA LEU A 106 -0.33 -28.19 20.96
C LEU A 106 -1.42 -28.53 19.91
N SER A 107 -1.87 -29.78 19.84
CA SER A 107 -2.92 -30.26 18.91
C SER A 107 -4.30 -29.96 19.50
N GLU A 108 -5.23 -29.20 18.90
CA GLU A 108 -5.80 -29.41 17.56
C GLU A 108 -6.23 -28.10 16.86
N LYS A 109 -6.39 -26.99 17.58
CA LYS A 109 -7.23 -25.87 17.11
C LYS A 109 -6.48 -24.71 16.42
N ILE A 110 -5.16 -24.64 16.56
CA ILE A 110 -4.40 -23.39 16.31
C ILE A 110 -3.23 -23.60 15.32
N ARG A 111 -3.37 -24.60 14.44
CA ARG A 111 -2.33 -25.04 13.48
C ARG A 111 -1.90 -23.94 12.49
N PHE A 112 -2.78 -23.00 12.15
CA PHE A 112 -2.50 -21.95 11.17
C PHE A 112 -1.64 -20.81 11.73
N LEU A 113 -1.88 -20.38 12.97
CA LEU A 113 -1.15 -19.28 13.62
C LEU A 113 0.29 -19.68 13.97
N ASN A 114 0.53 -20.96 14.22
CA ASN A 114 1.85 -21.46 14.60
C ASN A 114 2.88 -21.35 13.45
N LYS A 115 2.42 -21.33 12.19
CA LYS A 115 3.29 -21.11 11.02
C LYS A 115 3.77 -19.66 10.86
N ALA A 116 3.07 -18.69 11.47
CA ALA A 116 3.44 -17.28 11.38
C ALA A 116 4.50 -16.87 12.42
N CYS A 117 4.66 -17.62 13.51
CA CYS A 117 5.59 -17.31 14.61
C CYS A 117 6.94 -18.05 14.51
N MET A 118 7.26 -18.60 13.33
CA MET A 118 8.49 -19.35 13.14
C MET A 118 9.63 -18.38 12.78
N ILE A 119 10.19 -17.74 13.81
CA ILE A 119 11.40 -16.93 13.75
C ILE A 119 12.54 -17.80 13.19
N LYS A 120 13.05 -17.44 12.02
CA LYS A 120 14.23 -18.06 11.43
C LYS A 120 15.47 -17.31 11.98
N ASN A 121 16.14 -17.95 12.94
CA ASN A 121 17.52 -17.71 13.42
C ASN A 121 17.81 -16.44 14.26
N PRO A 122 18.08 -16.58 15.57
CA PRO A 122 18.71 -15.59 16.44
C PRO A 122 20.26 -15.69 16.51
N GLN A 123 20.92 -16.24 15.49
CA GLN A 123 22.35 -16.61 15.57
C GLN A 123 23.21 -16.08 14.40
N GLU A 124 22.87 -14.92 13.82
CA GLU A 124 23.77 -14.17 12.92
C GLU A 124 24.15 -12.77 13.45
N ASP A 125 23.71 -12.36 14.64
CA ASP A 125 24.01 -11.03 15.23
C ASP A 125 25.10 -11.06 16.33
N LEU A 126 25.97 -12.08 16.35
CA LEU A 126 27.05 -12.20 17.34
C LEU A 126 28.40 -12.62 16.74
N THR A 127 28.65 -12.31 15.46
CA THR A 127 30.01 -12.32 14.89
C THR A 127 30.18 -11.19 13.88
#